data_AF-A0A1E5ULZ6-F1
#
_entry.id   AF-A0A1E5ULZ6-F1
#
_cell.length_a   1.000
_cell.length_b   1.000
_cell.length_c   1.000
_cell.angle_alpha   90.00
_cell.angle_beta   90.00
_cell.angle_gamma   90.00
#
_symmetry.space_group_name_H-M   'P 1'
#
loop_
_entity.id
_entity.type
_entity.pdbx_description
1 polymer ?
#
loop_
_entity_poly.entity_id
_entity_poly.type
_entity_poly.pdbx_seq_one_letter_code
_entity_poly.pdbx_strand_id
1 'polypeptide(L)'
;LTYLSQHILHCLLVCVCNDGHLYRSSCWNGCFTLSDVLILLDGHVRINPSIIKEGYTPARGEANYLSLYDIVITFVDVAASRYPVHLQHLLYLLRNADNQLRVKPEFVIFLINHSCLLTYAEKRKLYDVVDKFFWNPTG
;
A
#
# COMPACT_ATOMS: atom_id res chain seq x y z
N LEU A 1 7.16 -8.97 -8.04
CA LEU A 1 7.84 -8.12 -7.05
C LEU A 1 8.89 -8.95 -6.34
N THR A 2 10.08 -8.40 -6.10
CA THR A 2 11.08 -9.03 -5.24
C THR A 2 10.70 -8.85 -3.76
N TYR A 3 11.31 -9.61 -2.86
CA TYR A 3 11.08 -9.46 -1.41
C TYR A 3 11.34 -8.02 -0.93
N LEU A 4 12.43 -7.42 -1.40
CA LEU A 4 12.79 -6.04 -1.05
C LEU A 4 11.73 -5.05 -1.54
N SER A 5 11.27 -5.18 -2.79
CA SER A 5 10.20 -4.32 -3.33
C SER A 5 8.89 -4.49 -2.57
N GLN A 6 8.52 -5.71 -2.20
CA GLN A 6 7.34 -5.99 -1.38
C GLN A 6 7.43 -5.28 -0.02
N HIS A 7 8.56 -5.40 0.66
CA HIS A 7 8.80 -4.76 1.95
C HIS A 7 8.75 -3.22 1.86
N ILE A 8 9.43 -2.64 0.87
CA ILE A 8 9.41 -1.17 0.65
C ILE A 8 7.98 -0.69 0.41
N LEU A 9 7.23 -1.36 -0.48
CA LEU A 9 5.86 -0.99 -0.81
C LEU A 9 4.91 -1.13 0.39
N HIS A 10 5.04 -2.21 1.17
CA HIS A 10 4.29 -2.38 2.42
C HIS A 10 4.54 -1.21 3.38
N CYS A 11 5.80 -0.96 3.71
CA CYS A 11 6.17 0.10 4.66
C CYS A 11 5.77 1.50 4.15
N LEU A 12 5.84 1.73 2.83
CA LEU A 12 5.40 2.97 2.21
C LEU A 12 3.87 3.15 2.31
N LEU A 13 3.08 2.11 2.07
CA LEU A 13 1.62 2.16 2.22
C LEU A 13 1.22 2.38 3.68
N VAL A 14 1.93 1.76 4.64
CA VAL A 14 1.74 2.05 6.08
C VAL A 14 2.06 3.52 6.37
N CYS A 15 3.21 4.02 5.92
CA CYS A 15 3.62 5.40 6.15
C CYS A 15 2.62 6.41 5.58
N VAL A 16 2.12 6.17 4.37
CA VAL A 16 1.25 7.12 3.67
C VAL A 16 -0.20 6.98 4.12
N CYS A 17 -0.80 5.79 3.97
CA CYS A 17 -2.23 5.58 4.17
C CYS A 17 -2.59 5.47 5.65
N ASN A 18 -1.83 4.69 6.42
CA ASN A 18 -2.15 4.45 7.82
C ASN A 18 -1.68 5.63 8.68
N ASP A 19 -0.37 5.86 8.74
CA ASP A 19 0.20 6.86 9.66
C ASP A 19 -0.11 8.28 9.20
N GLY A 20 0.01 8.55 7.89
CA GLY A 20 -0.28 9.83 7.29
C GLY A 20 -1.76 10.18 7.36
N HIS A 21 -2.59 9.44 6.61
CA HIS A 21 -3.99 9.82 6.39
C HIS A 21 -4.84 9.56 7.64
N LEU A 22 -4.82 8.34 8.20
CA LEU A 22 -5.72 7.99 9.30
C LEU A 22 -5.26 8.57 10.64
N TYR A 23 -4.02 8.32 11.05
CA TYR A 23 -3.57 8.68 12.40
C TYR A 23 -3.24 10.16 12.56
N ARG A 24 -2.60 10.77 11.56
CA ARG A 24 -2.12 12.16 11.63
C ARG A 24 -3.01 13.15 10.89
N SER A 25 -4.04 12.69 10.17
CA SER A 25 -4.87 13.55 9.31
C SER A 25 -4.03 14.43 8.39
N SER A 26 -2.95 13.84 7.84
CA SER A 26 -1.93 14.53 7.05
C SER A 26 -1.68 13.83 5.71
N CYS A 27 -1.17 14.56 4.73
CA CYS A 27 -0.91 14.06 3.39
C CYS A 27 0.24 14.84 2.74
N TRP A 28 0.78 14.32 1.64
CA TRP A 28 1.83 14.97 0.85
C TRP A 28 1.30 15.50 -0.49
N ASN A 29 -0.03 15.50 -0.70
CA ASN A 29 -0.70 15.96 -1.92
C ASN A 29 -0.09 15.38 -3.22
N GLY A 30 0.38 14.13 -3.18
CA GLY A 30 1.05 13.49 -4.31
C GLY A 30 2.44 14.05 -4.67
N CYS A 31 3.00 14.97 -3.89
CA CYS A 31 4.29 15.62 -4.12
C CYS A 31 5.50 14.75 -3.74
N PHE A 32 5.39 13.43 -3.86
CA PHE A 32 6.48 12.50 -3.58
C PHE A 32 6.60 11.45 -4.69
N THR A 33 7.83 11.03 -4.92
CA THR A 33 8.21 9.99 -5.89
C THR A 33 9.01 8.89 -5.18
N LEU A 34 9.43 7.85 -5.91
CA LEU A 34 10.30 6.81 -5.35
C LEU A 34 11.63 7.38 -4.84
N SER A 35 12.16 8.43 -5.47
CA SER A 35 13.41 9.10 -5.04
C SER A 35 13.27 9.81 -3.69
N ASP A 36 12.05 10.12 -3.26
CA ASP A 36 11.77 10.76 -1.97
C ASP A 36 11.55 9.72 -0.85
N VAL A 37 11.62 8.42 -1.16
CA VAL A 37 11.46 7.34 -0.19
C VAL A 37 12.82 7.03 0.44
N LEU A 38 12.96 7.34 1.72
CA LEU A 38 14.15 7.07 2.50
C LEU A 38 14.02 5.72 3.22
N ILE A 39 15.06 4.90 3.12
CA ILE A 39 15.21 3.66 3.88
C ILE A 39 16.26 3.94 4.98
N LEU A 40 15.84 3.85 6.22
CA LEU A 40 16.69 4.09 7.37
C LEU A 40 17.50 2.84 7.75
N LEU A 41 18.54 3.03 8.56
CA LEU A 41 19.43 1.95 9.01
C LEU A 41 18.71 0.86 9.81
N ASP A 42 17.60 1.20 10.46
CA ASP A 42 16.73 0.29 11.20
C ASP A 42 15.70 -0.42 10.30
N GLY A 43 15.76 -0.18 8.98
CA GLY A 43 14.83 -0.74 7.99
C GLY A 43 13.50 0.02 7.88
N HIS A 44 13.29 1.10 8.65
CA HIS A 44 12.08 1.90 8.50
C HIS A 44 12.09 2.70 7.20
N VAL A 45 10.94 2.71 6.53
CA VAL A 45 10.70 3.52 5.33
C VAL A 45 9.97 4.80 5.73
N ARG A 46 10.43 5.95 5.22
CA ARG A 46 9.81 7.26 5.46
C ARG A 46 9.85 8.10 4.18
N ILE A 47 8.87 8.97 4.00
CA ILE A 47 8.96 10.05 3.00
C ILE A 47 9.99 11.08 3.49
N ASN A 48 10.81 11.58 2.56
CA ASN A 48 11.80 12.61 2.81
C ASN A 48 11.17 13.79 3.58
N PRO A 49 11.71 14.18 4.76
CA PRO A 49 11.16 15.28 5.56
C PRO A 49 11.13 16.64 4.85
N SER A 50 11.88 16.83 3.76
CA SER A 50 11.81 18.06 2.96
C SER A 50 10.50 18.18 2.17
N ILE A 51 9.75 17.10 1.98
CA ILE A 51 8.44 17.13 1.32
C ILE A 51 7.40 17.65 2.32
N ILE A 52 6.76 18.76 1.96
CA ILE A 52 5.79 19.45 2.80
C ILE A 52 4.59 18.53 3.06
N LYS A 53 4.24 18.40 4.35
CA LYS A 53 3.00 17.76 4.78
C LYS A 53 1.92 18.79 4.93
N GLU A 54 0.75 18.47 4.42
CA GLU A 54 -0.45 19.29 4.49
C GLU A 54 -1.57 18.54 5.22
N GLY A 55 -2.59 19.28 5.67
CA GLY A 55 -3.81 18.68 6.21
C GLY A 55 -4.52 17.82 5.16
N TYR A 56 -4.99 16.65 5.58
CA TYR A 56 -5.68 15.71 4.72
C TYR A 56 -6.97 16.31 4.16
N THR A 57 -7.17 16.15 2.85
CA THR A 57 -8.46 16.31 2.18
C THR A 57 -8.65 15.14 1.21
N PRO A 58 -9.89 14.81 0.81
CA PRO A 58 -10.14 13.74 -0.16
C PRO A 58 -9.30 13.87 -1.44
N ALA A 59 -9.23 15.07 -2.02
CA ALA A 59 -8.45 15.33 -3.24
C ALA A 59 -6.94 15.13 -3.04
N ARG A 60 -6.39 15.56 -1.89
CA ARG A 60 -4.97 15.36 -1.58
C ARG A 60 -4.65 13.89 -1.25
N GLY A 61 -5.60 13.19 -0.62
CA GLY A 61 -5.55 11.76 -0.37
C GLY A 61 -5.50 10.98 -1.68
N GLU A 62 -6.37 11.33 -2.63
CA GLU A 62 -6.36 10.79 -3.99
C GLU A 62 -5.01 10.99 -4.69
N ALA A 63 -4.46 12.20 -4.64
CA ALA A 63 -3.15 12.50 -5.23
C ALA A 63 -2.05 11.59 -4.67
N ASN A 64 -2.02 11.34 -3.35
CA ASN A 64 -1.07 10.39 -2.75
C ASN A 64 -1.26 8.96 -3.28
N TYR A 65 -2.50 8.52 -3.46
CA TYR A 65 -2.79 7.19 -4.00
C TYR A 65 -2.32 7.04 -5.45
N LEU A 66 -2.41 8.10 -6.25
CA LEU A 66 -1.84 8.14 -7.60
C LEU A 66 -0.31 8.09 -7.58
N SER A 67 0.35 8.83 -6.69
CA SER A 67 1.81 8.73 -6.54
C SER A 67 2.25 7.34 -6.09
N LEU A 68 1.49 6.69 -5.20
CA LEU A 68 1.73 5.29 -4.81
C LEU A 68 1.56 4.34 -6.01
N TYR A 69 0.54 4.55 -6.85
CA TYR A 69 0.35 3.79 -8.08
C TYR A 69 1.57 3.90 -9.01
N ASP A 70 2.06 5.12 -9.23
CA ASP A 70 3.21 5.37 -10.08
C ASP A 70 4.47 4.69 -9.52
N ILE A 71 4.69 4.76 -8.20
CA ILE A 71 5.77 4.07 -7.52
C ILE A 71 5.66 2.55 -7.69
N VAL A 72 4.48 1.96 -7.49
CA VAL A 72 4.28 0.51 -7.68
C VAL A 72 4.61 0.09 -9.12
N ILE A 73 4.26 0.91 -10.12
CA ILE A 73 4.56 0.64 -11.52
C ILE A 73 6.08 0.59 -11.79
N THR A 74 6.90 1.37 -11.07
CA THR A 74 8.37 1.31 -11.25
C THR A 74 8.98 -0.05 -10.90
N PHE A 75 8.31 -0.85 -10.06
CA PHE A 75 8.79 -2.17 -9.64
C PHE A 75 8.34 -3.31 -10.55
N VAL A 76 7.67 -2.99 -11.66
CA VAL A 76 7.13 -3.98 -12.59
C VAL A 76 7.58 -3.70 -14.02
N ASP A 77 7.85 -4.78 -14.75
CA ASP A 77 8.17 -4.69 -16.16
C ASP A 77 6.89 -4.43 -16.97
N VAL A 78 6.71 -3.17 -17.38
CA VAL A 78 5.55 -2.71 -18.14
C VAL A 78 5.53 -3.30 -19.56
N ALA A 79 6.70 -3.62 -20.12
CA ALA A 79 6.80 -4.16 -21.47
C ALA A 79 6.18 -5.56 -21.57
N ALA A 80 6.18 -6.32 -20.48
CA ALA A 80 5.57 -7.65 -20.43
C ALA A 80 4.03 -7.61 -20.33
N SER A 81 3.43 -6.49 -19.89
CA SER A 81 1.97 -6.28 -19.72
C SER A 81 1.20 -7.44 -19.05
N ARG A 82 1.90 -8.30 -18.31
CA ARG A 82 1.37 -9.49 -17.64
C ARG A 82 1.82 -9.45 -16.20
N TYR A 83 1.05 -8.74 -15.38
CA TYR A 83 1.26 -8.74 -13.93
C TYR A 83 0.47 -9.88 -13.29
N PRO A 84 0.96 -10.47 -12.19
CA PRO A 84 0.15 -11.34 -11.36
C PRO A 84 -1.17 -10.64 -10.96
N VAL A 85 -2.29 -11.38 -10.94
CA VAL A 85 -3.63 -10.84 -10.67
C VAL A 85 -3.69 -9.96 -9.42
N HIS A 86 -3.02 -10.35 -8.33
CA HIS A 86 -2.99 -9.55 -7.10
C HIS A 86 -2.31 -8.19 -7.29
N LEU A 87 -1.31 -8.08 -8.15
CA LEU A 87 -0.65 -6.81 -8.41
C LEU A 87 -1.53 -5.89 -9.26
N GLN A 88 -2.23 -6.47 -10.25
CA GLN A 88 -3.25 -5.74 -11.00
C GLN A 88 -4.37 -5.22 -10.09
N HIS A 89 -4.79 -6.04 -9.12
CA HIS A 89 -5.79 -5.64 -8.14
C HIS A 89 -5.30 -4.48 -7.24
N LEU A 90 -4.06 -4.54 -6.72
CA LEU A 90 -3.49 -3.43 -5.96
C LEU A 90 -3.46 -2.13 -6.79
N LEU A 91 -2.98 -2.21 -8.03
CA LEU A 91 -2.94 -1.07 -8.95
C LEU A 91 -4.36 -0.51 -9.21
N TYR A 92 -5.35 -1.38 -9.37
CA TYR A 92 -6.74 -0.96 -9.53
C TYR A 92 -7.26 -0.23 -8.29
N LEU A 93 -7.01 -0.76 -7.09
CA LEU A 93 -7.42 -0.14 -5.83
C LEU A 93 -6.77 1.23 -5.64
N LEU A 94 -5.46 1.34 -5.91
CA LEU A 94 -4.75 2.62 -5.77
C LEU A 94 -5.34 3.69 -6.69
N ARG A 95 -5.60 3.32 -7.96
CA ARG A 95 -6.10 4.27 -8.96
C ARG A 95 -7.59 4.62 -8.82
N ASN A 96 -8.43 3.66 -8.41
CA ASN A 96 -9.89 3.78 -8.54
C ASN A 96 -10.66 3.72 -7.21
N ALA A 97 -10.00 3.54 -6.06
CA ALA A 97 -10.71 3.52 -4.79
C ALA A 97 -11.44 4.85 -4.55
N ASP A 98 -12.70 4.76 -4.15
CA ASP A 98 -13.50 5.93 -3.82
C ASP A 98 -12.95 6.66 -2.58
N ASN A 99 -13.13 7.97 -2.54
CA ASN A 99 -12.68 8.82 -1.43
C ASN A 99 -13.26 8.41 -0.07
N GLN A 100 -14.51 7.90 -0.04
CA GLN A 100 -15.13 7.40 1.18
C GLN A 100 -14.52 6.09 1.66
N LEU A 101 -13.87 5.30 0.78
CA LEU A 101 -13.15 4.10 1.18
C LEU A 101 -11.76 4.45 1.73
N ARG A 102 -11.07 5.41 1.13
CA ARG A 102 -9.71 5.81 1.53
C ARG A 102 -9.59 6.28 2.98
N VAL A 103 -10.69 6.74 3.57
CA VAL A 103 -10.76 7.19 4.99
C VAL A 103 -11.21 6.08 5.95
N LYS A 104 -11.59 4.91 5.46
CA LYS A 104 -12.03 3.79 6.31
C LYS A 104 -10.82 2.99 6.80
N PRO A 105 -10.65 2.82 8.13
CA PRO A 105 -9.56 2.01 8.68
C PRO A 105 -9.51 0.60 8.10
N GLU A 106 -10.66 -0.04 7.89
CA GLU A 106 -10.75 -1.41 7.37
C GLU A 106 -10.20 -1.51 5.96
N PHE A 107 -10.48 -0.51 5.11
CA PHE A 107 -9.96 -0.45 3.76
C PHE A 107 -8.44 -0.24 3.74
N VAL A 108 -7.93 0.66 4.59
CA VAL A 108 -6.48 0.90 4.70
C VAL A 108 -5.77 -0.35 5.22
N ILE A 109 -6.31 -1.01 6.25
CA ILE A 109 -5.77 -2.28 6.77
C ILE A 109 -5.75 -3.35 5.68
N PHE A 110 -6.82 -3.46 4.90
CA PHE A 110 -6.86 -4.37 3.75
C PHE A 110 -5.80 -4.02 2.69
N LEU A 111 -5.62 -2.74 2.38
CA LEU A 111 -4.67 -2.26 1.38
C LEU A 111 -3.22 -2.51 1.78
N ILE A 112 -2.84 -2.20 3.04
CA ILE A 112 -1.46 -2.43 3.51
C ILE A 112 -1.13 -3.92 3.61
N ASN A 113 -2.12 -4.78 3.90
CA ASN A 113 -1.95 -6.24 3.96
C ASN A 113 -2.25 -6.94 2.62
N HIS A 114 -2.31 -6.19 1.52
CA HIS A 114 -2.72 -6.74 0.24
C HIS A 114 -1.80 -7.90 -0.18
N SER A 115 -2.38 -8.98 -0.71
CA SER A 115 -1.64 -10.24 -0.96
C SER A 115 -0.42 -10.07 -1.86
N CYS A 116 -0.36 -9.08 -2.76
CA CYS A 116 0.83 -8.86 -3.59
C CYS A 116 2.05 -8.33 -2.80
N LEU A 117 1.83 -7.77 -1.62
CA LEU A 117 2.86 -7.26 -0.70
C LEU A 117 3.33 -8.34 0.27
N LEU A 118 2.57 -9.42 0.42
CA LEU A 118 2.91 -10.55 1.28
C LEU A 118 3.89 -11.50 0.59
N THR A 119 4.81 -12.02 1.39
CA THR A 119 5.68 -13.14 1.03
C THR A 119 4.87 -14.42 0.86
N TYR A 120 5.47 -15.45 0.26
CA TYR A 120 4.81 -16.75 0.13
C TYR A 120 4.43 -17.36 1.50
N ALA A 121 5.32 -17.23 2.50
CA ALA A 121 5.07 -17.73 3.84
C ALA A 121 3.90 -16.99 4.52
N GLU A 122 3.82 -15.67 4.36
CA GLU A 122 2.72 -14.86 4.89
C GLU A 122 1.39 -15.15 4.20
N LYS A 123 1.40 -15.31 2.87
CA LYS A 123 0.21 -15.75 2.11
C LYS A 123 -0.30 -17.08 2.61
N ARG A 124 0.61 -18.05 2.82
CA ARG A 124 0.24 -19.37 3.32
C ARG A 124 -0.37 -19.31 4.71
N LYS A 125 0.20 -18.53 5.63
CA LYS A 125 -0.40 -18.28 6.95
C LYS A 125 -1.80 -17.68 6.83
N LEU A 126 -2.00 -16.73 5.92
CA LEU A 126 -3.29 -16.08 5.72
C LEU A 126 -4.33 -17.05 5.17
N TYR A 127 -3.96 -17.89 4.20
CA TYR A 127 -4.82 -18.97 3.71
C TYR A 127 -5.09 -20.03 4.78
N ASP A 128 -4.09 -20.42 5.57
CA ASP A 128 -4.29 -21.37 6.67
C ASP A 128 -5.28 -20.83 7.73
N VAL A 129 -5.29 -19.52 7.98
CA VAL A 129 -6.26 -18.86 8.87
C VAL A 129 -7.65 -18.87 8.23
N VAL A 130 -7.76 -18.48 6.96
CA VAL A 130 -9.02 -18.47 6.20
C VAL A 130 -9.61 -19.89 6.14
N ASP A 131 -8.81 -20.88 5.79
CA ASP A 131 -9.23 -22.28 5.75
C ASP A 131 -9.73 -22.74 7.12
N LYS A 132 -9.07 -22.36 8.22
CA LYS A 132 -9.58 -22.66 9.58
C LYS A 132 -10.89 -21.96 9.92
N PHE A 133 -11.15 -20.78 9.37
CA PHE A 133 -12.42 -20.06 9.56
C PHE A 133 -13.55 -20.63 8.71
N PHE A 134 -13.27 -21.07 7.47
CA PHE A 134 -14.26 -21.63 6.56
C PHE A 134 -14.49 -23.14 6.75
N TRP A 135 -13.50 -23.89 7.25
CA TRP A 135 -13.59 -25.31 7.61
C TRP A 135 -13.74 -25.53 9.12
N ASN A 136 -14.66 -24.80 9.77
CA ASN A 136 -15.28 -25.26 11.01
C ASN A 136 -16.69 -25.80 10.69
N PRO A 137 -16.84 -27.10 10.36
CA PRO A 137 -18.14 -27.72 10.10
C PRO A 137 -18.93 -28.09 11.37
N THR A 138 -18.71 -27.43 12.50
CA THR A 138 -19.45 -27.69 13.75
C THR A 138 -19.81 -26.39 14.46
N GLY A 139 -20.95 -25.82 14.06
CA GLY A 139 -21.90 -25.24 15.01
C GLY A 139 -22.88 -26.31 15.44
#